data_AF-B8BRW3-F1
#
_entry.id   AF-B8BRW3-F1
#
_cell.length_a   1.000
_cell.length_b   1.000
_cell.length_c   1.000
_cell.angle_alpha   90.00
_cell.angle_beta   90.00
_cell.angle_gamma   90.00
#
_symmetry.space_group_name_H-M   'P 1'
#
loop_
_entity.id
_entity.type
_entity.pdbx_description
1 polymer ?
#
loop_
_entity_poly.entity_id
_entity_poly.type
_entity_poly.pdbx_seq_one_letter_code
_entity_poly.pdbx_strand_id
1 'polypeptide(L)'
;MFANAEASAGAGPMSSSGGGSAVGPPPNNNNYNQPASTNNTNELDAPASSAISADIMGHSTYLETLSQNVNPSSAIMEMQHELSKIASSEKTALVYAQQIEPGLLSEEHVLMFLWAENFNARLAAQRLVRYWATRYMLFGHDKFCQPLTLKGALRDDSLALSRGYVQLLPETDTAGRAVIYVDWSCHEPSIGYSQESMHRVFWYMVHVAIEDPSVLKRGVVMLIYPQEARLDQFDHSLWNLIATSCNSILPIQWRSTHIVHPNRFFSIIHPVFMCTLPKEVQDRVVVHSGTKMKVLANLLRYCLPWDRIPSDIGGCVDFDFENWLSERMVKEDKSAMAVPKSGGGLPPLLQGSGAARAALSANVANSLGDQVLGIVSKLMMPSQEGNVPDQATSAFAQGNPFNRSPDNSSDAKPSAKGDDSKSGAVKGPKMMVKSGRKSDPRMDRAVQAKLDDPSLSLVDALRSGGFVFPLLNDAATPQYTVVDSDNVKITQRKNQLLRRLRTVKKKDGSA
;
A
#
# COMPACT_ATOMS: atom_id res chain seq x y z
N MET A 1 57.08 -18.29 -2.77
CA MET A 1 57.93 -17.22 -2.22
C MET A 1 57.03 -16.05 -1.90
N PHE A 2 56.76 -15.60 -0.68
CA PHE A 2 56.97 -16.10 0.70
C PHE A 2 55.58 -15.96 1.39
N ALA A 3 55.04 -16.88 2.19
CA ALA A 3 55.52 -17.50 3.44
C ALA A 3 55.40 -16.60 4.68
N ASN A 4 54.41 -16.95 5.53
CA ASN A 4 54.25 -16.82 6.99
C ASN A 4 54.88 -15.67 7.80
N ALA A 5 54.08 -15.14 8.74
CA ALA A 5 54.49 -15.02 10.15
C ALA A 5 53.27 -14.94 11.09
N GLU A 6 53.14 -15.92 11.99
CA GLU A 6 52.36 -15.77 13.24
C GLU A 6 53.24 -15.09 14.30
N ALA A 7 52.63 -14.36 15.25
CA ALA A 7 53.26 -14.10 16.55
C ALA A 7 52.19 -13.93 17.65
N SER A 8 52.25 -14.83 18.63
CA SER A 8 51.48 -14.78 19.88
C SER A 8 52.33 -14.21 21.01
N ALA A 9 51.71 -13.53 21.98
CA ALA A 9 51.92 -13.65 23.44
C ALA A 9 51.70 -12.32 24.18
N GLY A 10 51.19 -12.38 25.42
CA GLY A 10 51.22 -11.26 26.37
C GLY A 10 50.03 -11.16 27.32
N ALA A 11 49.97 -12.02 28.35
CA ALA A 11 49.03 -11.86 29.46
C ALA A 11 49.68 -11.09 30.64
N GLY A 12 48.90 -10.27 31.35
CA GLY A 12 49.35 -9.56 32.55
C GLY A 12 48.21 -8.75 33.20
N PRO A 13 47.86 -8.96 34.49
CA PRO A 13 46.67 -8.37 35.10
C PRO A 13 46.95 -7.08 35.88
N MET A 14 45.94 -6.22 36.02
CA MET A 14 45.88 -5.24 37.12
C MET A 14 44.50 -5.23 37.77
N SER A 15 44.51 -5.41 39.09
CA SER A 15 43.37 -5.15 39.98
C SER A 15 43.35 -3.69 40.41
N SER A 16 42.16 -3.09 40.51
CA SER A 16 41.95 -2.00 41.48
C SER A 16 40.48 -1.93 41.92
N SER A 17 40.32 -1.81 43.23
CA SER A 17 39.05 -1.59 43.93
C SER A 17 38.66 -0.12 43.91
N GLY A 18 37.36 0.18 43.80
CA GLY A 18 36.86 1.55 43.94
C GLY A 18 35.35 1.58 44.18
N GLY A 19 34.94 1.51 45.44
CA GLY A 19 33.53 1.70 45.82
C GLY A 19 33.16 3.18 45.84
N GLY A 20 31.97 3.53 45.37
CA GLY A 20 31.45 4.89 45.38
C GLY A 20 29.93 4.92 45.38
N SER A 21 29.33 5.08 46.56
CA SER A 21 27.88 5.30 46.69
C SER A 21 27.49 6.67 46.14
N ALA A 22 26.54 6.72 45.22
CA ALA A 22 25.92 7.96 44.75
C ALA A 22 24.40 7.90 45.01
N VAL A 23 23.88 8.92 45.67
CA VAL A 23 22.47 9.05 46.06
C VAL A 23 21.64 9.43 44.82
N GLY A 24 20.58 8.65 44.54
CA GLY A 24 19.64 8.94 43.46
C GLY A 24 18.60 10.01 43.82
N PRO A 25 18.14 10.84 42.86
CA PRO A 25 17.05 11.80 43.07
C PRO A 25 15.68 11.09 43.13
N PRO A 26 14.65 11.74 43.74
CA PRO A 26 13.34 11.13 43.94
C PRO A 26 12.53 10.96 42.64
N PRO A 27 11.61 9.98 42.58
CA PRO A 27 10.78 9.74 41.39
C PRO A 27 9.73 10.85 41.20
N ASN A 28 9.60 11.30 39.96
CA ASN A 28 8.62 12.30 39.55
C ASN A 28 7.24 11.65 39.34
N ASN A 29 6.22 12.08 40.09
CA ASN A 29 4.91 11.44 40.14
C ASN A 29 3.89 12.18 39.24
N ASN A 30 3.79 11.77 37.98
CA ASN A 30 2.77 12.28 37.04
C ASN A 30 1.81 11.15 36.64
N ASN A 31 0.76 10.98 37.46
CA ASN A 31 -0.31 10.02 37.23
C ASN A 31 -1.38 10.64 36.30
N TYR A 32 -1.40 10.23 35.02
CA TYR A 32 -2.50 10.56 34.10
C TYR A 32 -3.52 9.41 34.09
N ASN A 33 -4.76 9.72 34.47
CA ASN A 33 -5.87 8.77 34.49
C ASN A 33 -6.08 8.10 33.12
N GLN A 34 -5.98 6.78 33.06
CA GLN A 34 -6.61 5.98 32.01
C GLN A 34 -8.08 5.68 32.39
N PRO A 35 -9.05 5.84 31.48
CA PRO A 35 -10.41 5.36 31.69
C PRO A 35 -10.46 3.83 31.63
N ALA A 36 -11.40 3.23 32.36
CA ALA A 36 -11.48 1.78 32.55
C ALA A 36 -11.72 1.01 31.24
N SER A 37 -10.86 0.04 30.97
CA SER A 37 -11.01 -0.96 29.91
C SER A 37 -12.04 -2.03 30.31
N THR A 38 -13.08 -2.21 29.50
CA THR A 38 -13.98 -3.37 29.62
C THR A 38 -13.29 -4.61 29.07
N ASN A 39 -12.87 -5.51 29.96
CA ASN A 39 -12.18 -6.74 29.60
C ASN A 39 -13.08 -7.68 28.80
N ASN A 40 -12.75 -7.86 27.52
CA ASN A 40 -13.21 -9.00 26.72
C ASN A 40 -12.00 -9.53 25.91
N THR A 41 -10.99 -9.99 26.63
CA THR A 41 -9.71 -10.43 26.07
C THR A 41 -9.80 -11.87 25.59
N ASN A 42 -10.04 -12.04 24.29
CA ASN A 42 -9.58 -13.22 23.56
C ASN A 42 -8.04 -13.20 23.56
N GLU A 43 -7.45 -13.69 24.66
CA GLU A 43 -6.02 -13.95 24.79
C GLU A 43 -5.67 -15.05 23.78
N LEU A 44 -4.84 -14.72 22.78
CA LEU A 44 -4.36 -15.72 21.84
C LEU A 44 -3.40 -16.64 22.58
N ASP A 45 -3.56 -17.95 22.41
CA ASP A 45 -2.66 -18.94 23.02
C ASP A 45 -1.20 -18.54 22.73
N ALA A 46 -0.35 -18.53 23.76
CA ALA A 46 1.05 -18.08 23.65
C ALA A 46 1.84 -18.70 22.47
N PRO A 47 1.63 -19.97 22.05
CA PRO A 47 2.23 -20.53 20.85
C PRO A 47 1.91 -19.75 19.55
N ALA A 48 0.69 -19.24 19.39
CA ALA A 48 0.27 -18.52 18.19
C ALA A 48 0.98 -17.15 18.06
N SER A 49 1.08 -16.41 19.17
CA SER A 49 1.82 -15.14 19.23
C SER A 49 3.31 -15.34 18.92
N SER A 50 3.92 -16.39 19.46
CA SER A 50 5.31 -16.77 19.15
C SER A 50 5.51 -17.07 17.65
N ALA A 51 4.60 -17.84 17.04
CA ALA A 51 4.65 -18.16 15.62
C ALA A 51 4.52 -16.91 14.73
N ILE A 52 3.58 -16.00 15.04
CA ILE A 52 3.42 -14.72 14.33
C ILE A 52 4.70 -13.87 14.45
N SER A 53 5.28 -13.78 15.64
CA SER A 53 6.53 -13.03 15.88
C SER A 53 7.71 -13.59 15.07
N ALA A 54 7.88 -14.92 15.04
CA ALA A 54 8.90 -15.58 14.23
C ALA A 54 8.69 -15.35 12.72
N ASP A 55 7.43 -15.35 12.27
CA ASP A 55 7.04 -15.10 10.87
C ASP A 55 7.31 -13.65 10.42
N ILE A 56 7.02 -12.68 11.28
CA ILE A 56 7.34 -11.26 11.09
C ILE A 56 8.86 -11.05 11.01
N MET A 57 9.63 -11.70 11.89
CA MET A 57 11.10 -11.63 11.88
C MET A 57 11.77 -12.43 10.74
N GLY A 58 11.01 -13.16 9.92
CA GLY A 58 11.58 -13.96 8.82
C GLY A 58 12.28 -15.25 9.27
N HIS A 59 12.06 -15.68 10.52
CA HIS A 59 12.63 -16.90 11.12
C HIS A 59 11.72 -18.14 10.98
N SER A 60 10.63 -18.05 10.23
CA SER A 60 9.65 -19.12 10.08
C SER A 60 10.15 -20.27 9.20
N THR A 61 10.59 -21.36 9.82
CA THR A 61 10.93 -22.62 9.14
C THR A 61 9.71 -23.44 8.74
N TYR A 62 8.52 -23.07 9.23
CA TYR A 62 7.27 -23.81 9.08
C TYR A 62 6.96 -24.18 7.62
N LEU A 63 7.21 -23.27 6.67
CA LEU A 63 7.02 -23.49 5.24
C LEU A 63 7.86 -24.63 4.68
N GLU A 64 9.12 -24.72 5.08
CA GLU A 64 10.06 -25.70 4.55
C GLU A 64 9.65 -27.09 5.04
N THR A 65 9.27 -27.21 6.31
CA THR A 65 8.65 -28.40 6.88
C THR A 65 7.30 -28.75 6.22
N LEU A 66 6.42 -27.77 5.98
CA LEU A 66 5.13 -28.01 5.32
C LEU A 66 5.30 -28.53 3.89
N SER A 67 6.25 -27.96 3.14
CA SER A 67 6.57 -28.35 1.77
C SER A 67 7.06 -29.80 1.62
N GLN A 68 7.67 -30.35 2.67
CA GLN A 68 8.20 -31.71 2.70
C GLN A 68 7.14 -32.75 3.08
N ASN A 69 6.09 -32.34 3.82
CA ASN A 69 5.10 -33.24 4.41
C ASN A 69 3.77 -33.32 3.65
N VAL A 70 3.48 -32.37 2.75
CA VAL A 70 2.22 -32.35 2.00
C VAL A 70 2.39 -32.93 0.60
N ASN A 71 1.52 -33.87 0.23
CA ASN A 71 1.37 -34.33 -1.16
C ASN A 71 0.49 -33.34 -1.95
N PRO A 72 1.02 -32.60 -2.94
CA PRO A 72 0.27 -31.56 -3.65
C PRO A 72 -0.98 -32.10 -4.37
N SER A 73 -0.87 -33.26 -5.03
CA SER A 73 -1.99 -33.88 -5.75
C SER A 73 -3.13 -34.28 -4.81
N SER A 74 -2.80 -34.76 -3.60
CA SER A 74 -3.80 -35.06 -2.57
C SER A 74 -4.54 -33.80 -2.12
N ALA A 75 -3.80 -32.71 -1.86
CA ALA A 75 -4.38 -31.45 -1.42
C ALA A 75 -5.22 -30.77 -2.51
N ILE A 76 -4.86 -30.91 -3.79
CA ILE A 76 -5.68 -30.46 -4.93
C ILE A 76 -7.03 -31.21 -4.95
N MET A 77 -7.02 -32.54 -4.84
CA MET A 77 -8.26 -33.34 -4.80
C MET A 77 -9.14 -32.98 -3.59
N GLU A 78 -8.53 -32.75 -2.42
CA GLU A 78 -9.26 -32.30 -1.22
C GLU A 78 -9.86 -30.90 -1.40
N MET A 79 -9.12 -29.95 -1.98
CA MET A 79 -9.63 -28.60 -2.26
C MET A 79 -10.75 -28.62 -3.30
N GLN A 80 -10.68 -29.47 -4.32
CA GLN A 80 -11.78 -29.68 -5.27
C GLN A 80 -13.02 -30.27 -4.58
N HIS A 81 -12.83 -31.19 -3.63
CA HIS A 81 -13.90 -31.74 -2.82
C HIS A 81 -14.53 -30.66 -1.91
N GLU A 82 -13.75 -29.84 -1.23
CA GLU A 82 -14.26 -28.70 -0.43
C GLU A 82 -14.97 -27.65 -1.30
N LEU A 83 -14.44 -27.35 -2.49
CA LEU A 83 -15.08 -26.47 -3.46
C LEU A 83 -16.44 -27.00 -3.94
N SER A 84 -16.63 -28.33 -3.96
CA SER A 84 -17.94 -28.92 -4.27
C SER A 84 -19.00 -28.61 -3.19
N LYS A 85 -18.60 -28.51 -1.92
CA LYS A 85 -19.47 -28.25 -0.75
C LYS A 85 -19.95 -26.80 -0.64
N ILE A 86 -19.21 -25.83 -1.19
CA ILE A 86 -19.60 -24.41 -1.18
C ILE A 86 -20.89 -24.21 -2.00
N ALA A 87 -21.80 -23.32 -1.57
CA ALA A 87 -23.06 -23.08 -2.26
C ALA A 87 -22.87 -22.54 -3.70
N SER A 88 -23.77 -22.89 -4.63
CA SER A 88 -23.67 -22.48 -6.03
C SER A 88 -23.82 -20.96 -6.25
N SER A 89 -24.55 -20.27 -5.37
CA SER A 89 -24.68 -18.80 -5.33
C SER A 89 -23.40 -18.10 -4.88
N GLU A 90 -22.57 -18.74 -4.07
CA GLU A 90 -21.26 -18.19 -3.69
C GLU A 90 -20.24 -18.37 -4.83
N LYS A 91 -20.33 -19.50 -5.56
CA LYS A 91 -19.41 -19.85 -6.65
C LYS A 91 -19.72 -19.17 -7.99
N THR A 92 -20.73 -18.32 -8.11
CA THR A 92 -21.26 -17.91 -9.43
C THR A 92 -20.22 -17.19 -10.30
N ALA A 93 -19.39 -16.31 -9.74
CA ALA A 93 -18.30 -15.65 -10.46
C ALA A 93 -17.19 -16.63 -10.90
N LEU A 94 -16.87 -17.63 -10.08
CA LEU A 94 -15.90 -18.67 -10.41
C LEU A 94 -16.41 -19.58 -11.54
N VAL A 95 -17.66 -20.06 -11.43
CA VAL A 95 -18.29 -20.90 -12.46
C VAL A 95 -18.38 -20.14 -13.78
N TYR A 96 -18.73 -18.86 -13.75
CA TYR A 96 -18.77 -18.03 -14.94
C TYR A 96 -17.38 -17.84 -15.57
N ALA A 97 -16.33 -17.67 -14.75
CA ALA A 97 -14.95 -17.62 -15.24
C ALA A 97 -14.50 -18.94 -15.90
N GLN A 98 -14.83 -20.09 -15.30
CA GLN A 98 -14.56 -21.41 -15.89
C GLN A 98 -15.32 -21.67 -17.20
N GLN A 99 -16.50 -21.06 -17.39
CA GLN A 99 -17.25 -21.14 -18.65
C GLN A 99 -16.60 -20.31 -19.77
N ILE A 100 -15.99 -19.17 -19.43
CA ILE A 100 -15.24 -18.33 -20.38
C ILE A 100 -13.91 -18.99 -20.74
N GLU A 101 -13.21 -19.53 -19.74
CA GLU A 101 -11.88 -20.13 -19.89
C GLU A 101 -11.81 -21.47 -19.11
N PRO A 102 -12.12 -22.62 -19.75
CA PRO A 102 -12.10 -23.92 -19.07
C PRO A 102 -10.75 -24.33 -18.49
N GLY A 103 -9.64 -23.79 -19.02
CA GLY A 103 -8.27 -24.02 -18.53
C GLY A 103 -7.86 -23.14 -17.34
N LEU A 104 -8.73 -22.24 -16.87
CA LEU A 104 -8.43 -21.22 -15.86
C LEU A 104 -8.02 -21.78 -14.50
N LEU A 105 -8.59 -22.93 -14.11
CA LEU A 105 -8.20 -23.66 -12.90
C LEU A 105 -7.14 -24.72 -13.23
N SER A 106 -5.98 -24.28 -13.72
CA SER A 106 -4.81 -25.15 -13.82
C SER A 106 -4.36 -25.63 -12.44
N GLU A 107 -3.63 -26.74 -12.37
CA GLU A 107 -3.06 -27.23 -11.11
C GLU A 107 -2.18 -26.17 -10.42
N GLU A 108 -1.39 -25.43 -11.20
CA GLU A 108 -0.60 -24.29 -10.72
C GLU A 108 -1.48 -23.22 -10.08
N HIS A 109 -2.57 -22.80 -10.75
CA HIS A 109 -3.48 -21.79 -10.21
C HIS A 109 -4.13 -22.24 -8.90
N VAL A 110 -4.56 -23.51 -8.80
CA VAL A 110 -5.10 -24.10 -7.57
C VAL A 110 -4.06 -24.15 -6.45
N LEU A 111 -2.82 -24.51 -6.79
CA LEU A 111 -1.71 -24.57 -5.82
C LEU A 111 -1.39 -23.21 -5.21
N MET A 112 -1.57 -22.09 -5.92
CA MET A 112 -1.38 -20.75 -5.34
C MET A 112 -2.29 -20.51 -4.12
N PHE A 113 -3.54 -20.97 -4.16
CA PHE A 113 -4.48 -20.84 -3.03
C PHE A 113 -4.18 -21.82 -1.89
N LEU A 114 -3.72 -23.03 -2.22
CA LEU A 114 -3.22 -23.98 -1.22
C LEU A 114 -2.00 -23.43 -0.49
N TRP A 115 -1.02 -22.87 -1.19
CA TRP A 115 0.13 -22.20 -0.58
C TRP A 115 -0.30 -21.03 0.32
N ALA A 116 -1.22 -20.18 -0.15
CA ALA A 116 -1.75 -19.07 0.65
C ALA A 116 -2.35 -19.53 1.99
N GLU A 117 -2.99 -20.69 2.02
CA GLU A 117 -3.71 -21.22 3.20
C GLU A 117 -2.99 -22.38 3.90
N ASN A 118 -1.66 -22.52 3.74
CA ASN A 118 -0.85 -23.58 4.35
C ASN A 118 -1.39 -25.00 4.08
N PHE A 119 -1.84 -25.24 2.85
CA PHE A 119 -2.52 -26.45 2.39
C PHE A 119 -3.81 -26.83 3.12
N ASN A 120 -4.44 -25.89 3.85
CA ASN A 120 -5.82 -26.07 4.32
C ASN A 120 -6.79 -26.00 3.13
N ALA A 121 -7.17 -27.17 2.61
CA ALA A 121 -8.04 -27.33 1.44
C ALA A 121 -9.36 -26.55 1.54
N ARG A 122 -9.97 -26.49 2.73
CA ARG A 122 -11.25 -25.79 2.97
C ARG A 122 -11.09 -24.28 2.89
N LEU A 123 -10.07 -23.73 3.55
CA LEU A 123 -9.78 -22.29 3.49
C LEU A 123 -9.33 -21.89 2.08
N ALA A 124 -8.52 -22.72 1.42
CA ALA A 124 -8.08 -22.48 0.03
C ALA A 124 -9.26 -22.41 -0.94
N ALA A 125 -10.22 -23.35 -0.84
CA ALA A 125 -11.45 -23.33 -1.63
C ALA A 125 -12.28 -22.05 -1.38
N GLN A 126 -12.42 -21.62 -0.13
CA GLN A 126 -13.10 -20.37 0.21
C GLN A 126 -12.38 -19.13 -0.34
N ARG A 127 -11.04 -19.08 -0.24
CA ARG A 127 -10.23 -17.98 -0.79
C ARG A 127 -10.36 -17.90 -2.31
N LEU A 128 -10.31 -19.04 -3.03
CA LEU A 128 -10.53 -19.09 -4.48
C LEU A 128 -11.89 -18.52 -4.90
N VAL A 129 -12.96 -18.86 -4.17
CA VAL A 129 -14.31 -18.34 -4.45
C VAL A 129 -14.39 -16.83 -4.20
N ARG A 130 -13.88 -16.36 -3.05
CA ARG A 130 -13.82 -14.93 -2.71
C ARG A 130 -12.97 -14.13 -3.70
N TYR A 131 -11.86 -14.70 -4.16
CA TYR A 131 -10.99 -14.13 -5.18
C TYR A 131 -11.75 -13.86 -6.47
N TRP A 132 -12.45 -14.85 -7.02
CA TRP A 132 -13.20 -14.67 -8.27
C TRP A 132 -14.41 -13.74 -8.13
N ALA A 133 -15.12 -13.78 -6.99
CA ALA A 133 -16.18 -12.82 -6.69
C ALA A 133 -15.65 -11.36 -6.61
N THR A 134 -14.53 -11.15 -5.90
CA THR A 134 -13.93 -9.82 -5.76
C THR A 134 -13.34 -9.32 -7.07
N ARG A 135 -12.68 -10.21 -7.83
CA ARG A 135 -12.16 -9.90 -9.17
C ARG A 135 -13.30 -9.51 -10.13
N TYR A 136 -14.44 -10.19 -10.07
CA TYR A 136 -15.63 -9.81 -10.85
C TYR A 136 -16.11 -8.38 -10.54
N MET A 137 -16.25 -8.01 -9.26
CA MET A 137 -16.62 -6.64 -8.91
C MET A 137 -15.57 -5.62 -9.37
N LEU A 138 -14.31 -5.87 -9.05
CA LEU A 138 -13.25 -4.86 -9.11
C LEU A 138 -12.86 -4.52 -10.55
N PHE A 139 -12.96 -5.50 -11.45
CA PHE A 139 -12.65 -5.35 -12.87
C PHE A 139 -13.89 -5.24 -13.76
N GLY A 140 -15.06 -5.66 -13.26
CA GLY A 140 -16.29 -5.76 -14.03
C GLY A 140 -16.32 -6.94 -15.00
N HIS A 141 -17.53 -7.21 -15.49
CA HIS A 141 -17.87 -8.33 -16.38
C HIS A 141 -16.89 -8.53 -17.55
N ASP A 142 -16.43 -7.46 -18.19
CA ASP A 142 -15.64 -7.57 -19.43
C ASP A 142 -14.15 -7.82 -19.19
N LYS A 143 -13.64 -7.56 -17.98
CA LYS A 143 -12.19 -7.59 -17.68
C LYS A 143 -11.79 -8.60 -16.61
N PHE A 144 -12.70 -9.06 -15.75
CA PHE A 144 -12.31 -9.93 -14.65
C PHE A 144 -11.67 -11.26 -15.10
N CYS A 145 -12.06 -11.80 -16.26
CA CYS A 145 -11.40 -12.96 -16.89
C CYS A 145 -10.21 -12.60 -17.80
N GLN A 146 -9.91 -11.32 -18.03
CA GLN A 146 -8.72 -10.97 -18.80
C GLN A 146 -7.45 -11.23 -17.97
N PRO A 147 -6.30 -11.53 -18.62
CA PRO A 147 -5.01 -11.55 -17.97
C PRO A 147 -4.76 -10.25 -17.18
N LEU A 148 -4.16 -10.38 -15.99
CA LEU A 148 -3.86 -9.24 -15.13
C LEU A 148 -2.56 -8.56 -15.58
N THR A 149 -2.59 -8.01 -16.79
CA THR A 149 -1.47 -7.37 -17.50
C THR A 149 -1.82 -5.93 -17.84
N LEU A 150 -0.79 -5.13 -18.14
CA LEU A 150 -0.90 -3.70 -18.48
C LEU A 150 -1.75 -3.43 -19.72
N LYS A 151 -1.82 -4.39 -20.65
CA LYS A 151 -2.68 -4.34 -21.86
C LYS A 151 -3.98 -5.13 -21.71
N GLY A 152 -4.09 -5.96 -20.68
CA GLY A 152 -5.30 -6.73 -20.34
C GLY A 152 -6.18 -5.95 -19.37
N ALA A 153 -6.43 -6.54 -18.21
CA ALA A 153 -7.36 -6.00 -17.22
C ALA A 153 -6.98 -4.61 -16.65
N LEU A 154 -5.71 -4.19 -16.72
CA LEU A 154 -5.21 -2.89 -16.22
C LEU A 154 -5.14 -1.78 -17.28
N ARG A 155 -5.57 -2.04 -18.52
CA ARG A 155 -5.39 -1.11 -19.66
C ARG A 155 -5.95 0.31 -19.45
N ASP A 156 -6.96 0.44 -18.59
CA ASP A 156 -7.64 1.71 -18.29
C ASP A 156 -7.14 2.37 -16.98
N ASP A 157 -6.18 1.73 -16.29
CA ASP A 157 -5.65 2.15 -14.98
C ASP A 157 -4.25 2.80 -15.06
N SER A 158 -3.79 3.12 -16.27
CA SER A 158 -2.45 3.67 -16.55
C SER A 158 -2.10 4.92 -15.72
N LEU A 159 -3.09 5.77 -15.41
CA LEU A 159 -2.89 6.98 -14.61
C LEU A 159 -2.68 6.68 -13.11
N ALA A 160 -3.40 5.71 -12.54
CA ALA A 160 -3.19 5.25 -11.17
C ALA A 160 -1.86 4.50 -11.06
N LEU A 161 -1.55 3.71 -12.08
CA LEU A 161 -0.29 2.97 -12.18
C LEU A 161 0.90 3.92 -12.22
N SER A 162 0.93 4.92 -13.12
CA SER A 162 2.03 5.88 -13.29
C SER A 162 2.30 6.77 -12.07
N ARG A 163 1.50 6.66 -11.00
CA ARG A 163 1.76 7.33 -9.72
C ARG A 163 2.82 6.63 -8.89
N GLY A 164 3.05 5.33 -9.12
CA GLY A 164 3.98 4.53 -8.31
C GLY A 164 3.61 4.53 -6.84
N TYR A 165 2.32 4.56 -6.50
CA TYR A 165 1.89 4.56 -5.09
C TYR A 165 2.08 3.19 -4.42
N VAL A 166 2.02 2.11 -5.21
CA VAL A 166 2.45 0.75 -4.86
C VAL A 166 3.51 0.34 -5.87
N GLN A 167 4.61 -0.21 -5.38
CA GLN A 167 5.77 -0.61 -6.15
C GLN A 167 6.28 -1.96 -5.63
N LEU A 168 6.80 -2.81 -6.52
CA LEU A 168 7.54 -4.01 -6.12
C LEU A 168 9.03 -3.68 -6.09
N LEU A 169 9.69 -3.86 -4.94
CA LEU A 169 11.15 -3.66 -4.88
C LEU A 169 11.86 -4.77 -5.68
N PRO A 170 13.01 -4.45 -6.31
CA PRO A 170 13.70 -5.39 -7.22
C PRO A 170 14.26 -6.61 -6.49
N GLU A 171 14.65 -6.44 -5.23
CA GLU A 171 15.20 -7.49 -4.37
C GLU A 171 14.18 -7.98 -3.34
N THR A 172 14.22 -9.28 -3.05
CA THR A 172 13.52 -9.85 -1.88
C THR A 172 14.22 -9.44 -0.59
N ASP A 173 13.56 -9.59 0.55
CA ASP A 173 14.20 -9.46 1.86
C ASP A 173 15.19 -10.62 2.14
N THR A 174 15.93 -10.62 3.27
CA THR A 174 16.91 -11.69 3.54
C THR A 174 16.28 -13.03 3.92
N ALA A 175 14.96 -13.11 4.13
CA ALA A 175 14.21 -14.36 4.24
C ALA A 175 13.65 -14.84 2.88
N GLY A 176 13.89 -14.09 1.80
CA GLY A 176 13.41 -14.33 0.45
C GLY A 176 11.93 -13.96 0.25
N ARG A 177 11.36 -13.09 1.09
CA ARG A 177 10.00 -12.56 0.96
C ARG A 177 10.02 -11.39 -0.03
N ALA A 178 9.06 -11.30 -0.93
CA ALA A 178 8.94 -10.12 -1.80
C ALA A 178 8.53 -8.89 -0.99
N VAL A 179 9.07 -7.72 -1.33
CA VAL A 179 8.81 -6.47 -0.61
C VAL A 179 7.98 -5.52 -1.47
N ILE A 180 6.74 -5.29 -1.06
CA ILE A 180 5.86 -4.30 -1.68
C ILE A 180 6.02 -2.97 -0.95
N TYR A 181 6.53 -1.96 -1.65
CA TYR A 181 6.66 -0.60 -1.15
C TYR A 181 5.39 0.20 -1.44
N VAL A 182 4.90 0.95 -0.45
CA VAL A 182 3.68 1.77 -0.55
C VAL A 182 3.97 3.19 -0.07
N ASP A 183 3.93 4.14 -1.00
CA ASP A 183 4.10 5.57 -0.71
C ASP A 183 2.75 6.29 -0.80
N TRP A 184 2.22 6.69 0.36
CA TRP A 184 0.94 7.40 0.43
C TRP A 184 1.03 8.85 -0.09
N SER A 185 2.23 9.43 -0.18
CA SER A 185 2.41 10.78 -0.72
C SER A 185 2.15 10.84 -2.23
N CYS A 186 2.28 9.70 -2.92
CA CYS A 186 1.94 9.52 -4.33
C CYS A 186 0.42 9.45 -4.60
N HIS A 187 -0.41 9.19 -3.59
CA HIS A 187 -1.86 9.19 -3.74
C HIS A 187 -2.41 10.63 -3.81
N GLU A 188 -2.90 11.07 -4.97
CA GLU A 188 -3.40 12.43 -5.19
C GLU A 188 -4.85 12.33 -5.73
N PRO A 189 -5.87 12.24 -4.84
CA PRO A 189 -7.27 11.97 -5.23
C PRO A 189 -7.86 12.94 -6.27
N SER A 190 -7.35 14.18 -6.29
CA SER A 190 -7.80 15.25 -7.20
C SER A 190 -7.41 15.05 -8.67
N ILE A 191 -6.71 13.97 -9.03
CA ILE A 191 -6.18 13.77 -10.39
C ILE A 191 -7.02 12.79 -11.24
N GLY A 192 -8.12 12.28 -10.69
CA GLY A 192 -9.18 11.67 -11.51
C GLY A 192 -8.99 10.19 -11.83
N TYR A 193 -8.16 9.48 -11.07
CA TYR A 193 -8.28 8.03 -10.92
C TYR A 193 -9.13 7.72 -9.67
N SER A 194 -9.79 6.57 -9.65
CA SER A 194 -10.68 6.17 -8.55
C SER A 194 -9.99 5.27 -7.52
N GLN A 195 -10.63 5.04 -6.37
CA GLN A 195 -10.16 4.09 -5.35
C GLN A 195 -10.04 2.67 -5.93
N GLU A 196 -10.99 2.26 -6.78
CA GLU A 196 -10.98 0.96 -7.45
C GLU A 196 -9.81 0.85 -8.44
N SER A 197 -9.44 1.95 -9.11
CA SER A 197 -8.27 1.98 -10.01
C SER A 197 -6.97 1.75 -9.24
N MET A 198 -6.82 2.39 -8.08
CA MET A 198 -5.72 2.13 -7.15
C MET A 198 -5.76 0.66 -6.69
N HIS A 199 -6.91 0.18 -6.22
CA HIS A 199 -7.04 -1.20 -5.74
C HIS A 199 -6.73 -2.25 -6.81
N ARG A 200 -7.08 -2.01 -8.08
CA ARG A 200 -6.64 -2.83 -9.24
C ARG A 200 -5.13 -2.82 -9.42
N VAL A 201 -4.47 -1.66 -9.28
CA VAL A 201 -3.01 -1.56 -9.31
C VAL A 201 -2.35 -2.28 -8.14
N PHE A 202 -2.93 -2.26 -6.93
CA PHE A 202 -2.45 -3.08 -5.81
C PHE A 202 -2.53 -4.58 -6.12
N TRP A 203 -3.68 -5.03 -6.63
CA TRP A 203 -3.86 -6.43 -7.08
C TRP A 203 -2.83 -6.81 -8.14
N TYR A 204 -2.60 -5.95 -9.13
CA TYR A 204 -1.58 -6.14 -10.15
C TYR A 204 -0.18 -6.35 -9.54
N MET A 205 0.25 -5.47 -8.61
CA MET A 205 1.58 -5.57 -8.00
C MET A 205 1.76 -6.84 -7.17
N VAL A 206 0.72 -7.29 -6.44
CA VAL A 206 0.76 -8.58 -5.74
C VAL A 206 0.85 -9.75 -6.73
N HIS A 207 0.12 -9.70 -7.84
CA HIS A 207 0.18 -10.72 -8.88
C HIS A 207 1.52 -10.76 -9.61
N VAL A 208 2.18 -9.62 -9.82
CA VAL A 208 3.55 -9.58 -10.36
C VAL A 208 4.55 -10.17 -9.37
N ALA A 209 4.38 -9.95 -8.06
CA ALA A 209 5.24 -10.53 -7.04
C ALA A 209 5.18 -12.06 -7.00
N ILE A 210 3.99 -12.66 -7.16
CA ILE A 210 3.78 -14.12 -7.17
C ILE A 210 4.07 -14.80 -8.52
N GLU A 211 4.57 -14.07 -9.52
CA GLU A 211 5.16 -14.70 -10.71
C GLU A 211 6.48 -15.43 -10.38
N ASP A 212 7.13 -15.09 -9.27
CA ASP A 212 8.21 -15.91 -8.71
C ASP A 212 7.61 -17.02 -7.81
N PRO A 213 7.78 -18.31 -8.15
CA PRO A 213 7.32 -19.42 -7.32
C PRO A 213 7.97 -19.46 -5.92
N SER A 214 9.10 -18.76 -5.71
CA SER A 214 9.70 -18.60 -4.37
C SER A 214 8.82 -17.75 -3.46
N VAL A 215 8.17 -16.70 -4.00
CA VAL A 215 7.31 -15.76 -3.28
C VAL A 215 5.98 -16.39 -2.88
N LEU A 216 5.43 -17.30 -3.68
CA LEU A 216 4.24 -18.09 -3.30
C LEU A 216 4.44 -18.86 -2.00
N LYS A 217 5.67 -19.35 -1.75
CA LYS A 217 6.04 -20.04 -0.52
C LYS A 217 6.38 -19.03 0.58
N ARG A 218 7.35 -18.15 0.32
CA ARG A 218 7.95 -17.27 1.33
C ARG A 218 7.01 -16.15 1.78
N GLY A 219 6.09 -15.71 0.92
CA GLY A 219 5.12 -14.65 1.19
C GLY A 219 5.64 -13.26 0.85
N VAL A 220 4.84 -12.26 1.22
CA VAL A 220 5.09 -10.83 0.97
C VAL A 220 5.17 -10.05 2.28
N VAL A 221 6.07 -9.05 2.29
CA VAL A 221 6.17 -8.00 3.30
C VAL A 221 5.77 -6.67 2.66
N MET A 222 5.01 -5.84 3.38
CA MET A 222 4.69 -4.47 2.94
C MET A 222 5.49 -3.44 3.72
N LEU A 223 6.03 -2.46 3.01
CA LEU A 223 6.79 -1.33 3.56
C LEU A 223 6.03 -0.04 3.25
N ILE A 224 5.34 0.51 4.25
CA ILE A 224 4.48 1.70 4.11
C ILE A 224 5.26 2.95 4.54
N TYR A 225 5.37 3.93 3.64
CA TYR A 225 5.99 5.23 3.91
C TYR A 225 4.94 6.36 3.86
N PRO A 226 4.40 6.78 5.02
CA PRO A 226 3.42 7.87 5.13
C PRO A 226 4.07 9.25 5.37
N GLN A 227 5.40 9.33 5.49
CA GLN A 227 6.13 10.49 6.02
C GLN A 227 5.78 11.82 5.33
N GLU A 228 5.71 11.83 4.00
CA GLU A 228 5.42 13.02 3.18
C GLU A 228 3.95 13.11 2.72
N ALA A 229 3.11 12.18 3.16
CA ALA A 229 1.69 12.15 2.83
C ALA A 229 0.90 13.16 3.69
N ARG A 230 -0.13 13.77 3.10
CA ARG A 230 -1.10 14.66 3.76
C ARG A 230 -2.32 13.88 4.24
N LEU A 231 -3.08 14.43 5.17
CA LEU A 231 -4.27 13.78 5.72
C LEU A 231 -5.35 13.47 4.66
N ASP A 232 -5.51 14.33 3.65
CA ASP A 232 -6.43 14.12 2.51
C ASP A 232 -5.97 13.02 1.53
N GLN A 233 -4.75 12.50 1.69
CA GLN A 233 -4.22 11.37 0.93
C GLN A 233 -4.41 10.03 1.68
N PHE A 234 -4.99 10.03 2.88
CA PHE A 234 -5.31 8.80 3.63
C PHE A 234 -6.76 8.41 3.40
N ASP A 235 -6.95 7.51 2.43
CA ASP A 235 -8.26 6.97 2.11
C ASP A 235 -8.54 5.69 2.92
N HIS A 236 -9.40 5.82 3.93
CA HIS A 236 -9.80 4.73 4.81
C HIS A 236 -10.55 3.60 4.08
N SER A 237 -11.33 3.93 3.04
CA SER A 237 -12.01 2.92 2.23
C SER A 237 -11.00 2.10 1.42
N LEU A 238 -10.06 2.78 0.75
CA LEU A 238 -8.96 2.11 0.03
C LEU A 238 -8.10 1.24 0.96
N TRP A 239 -7.79 1.72 2.17
CA TRP A 239 -7.05 0.92 3.17
C TRP A 239 -7.79 -0.37 3.53
N ASN A 240 -9.08 -0.30 3.82
CA ASN A 240 -9.88 -1.48 4.15
C ASN A 240 -10.00 -2.45 2.95
N LEU A 241 -10.14 -1.93 1.72
CA LEU A 241 -10.12 -2.76 0.50
C LEU A 241 -8.80 -3.54 0.35
N ILE A 242 -7.67 -2.86 0.57
CA ILE A 242 -6.33 -3.48 0.54
C ILE A 242 -6.18 -4.52 1.65
N ALA A 243 -6.52 -4.17 2.89
CA ALA A 243 -6.39 -5.04 4.05
C ALA A 243 -7.23 -6.33 3.94
N THR A 244 -8.50 -6.21 3.56
CA THR A 244 -9.38 -7.35 3.29
C THR A 244 -8.83 -8.22 2.17
N SER A 245 -8.22 -7.60 1.15
CA SER A 245 -7.59 -8.34 0.04
C SER A 245 -6.38 -9.17 0.48
N CYS A 246 -5.47 -8.58 1.28
CA CYS A 246 -4.33 -9.29 1.84
C CYS A 246 -4.76 -10.43 2.77
N ASN A 247 -5.77 -10.19 3.62
CA ASN A 247 -6.17 -11.14 4.65
C ASN A 247 -6.78 -12.42 4.07
N SER A 248 -7.77 -12.31 3.17
CA SER A 248 -8.68 -13.42 2.87
C SER A 248 -9.08 -13.61 1.41
N ILE A 249 -8.45 -12.89 0.47
CA ILE A 249 -8.84 -12.88 -0.95
C ILE A 249 -7.66 -13.21 -1.88
N LEU A 250 -6.54 -12.49 -1.78
CA LEU A 250 -5.40 -12.68 -2.68
C LEU A 250 -4.65 -13.99 -2.36
N PRO A 251 -4.18 -14.75 -3.36
CA PRO A 251 -3.44 -16.00 -3.16
C PRO A 251 -1.97 -15.74 -2.78
N ILE A 252 -1.77 -15.06 -1.66
CA ILE A 252 -0.46 -14.70 -1.10
C ILE A 252 -0.48 -14.85 0.42
N GLN A 253 0.65 -15.22 1.01
CA GLN A 253 0.84 -15.16 2.46
C GLN A 253 1.37 -13.80 2.90
N TRP A 254 0.58 -13.09 3.70
CA TRP A 254 0.96 -11.79 4.26
C TRP A 254 1.79 -11.96 5.52
N ARG A 255 3.07 -11.58 5.47
CA ARG A 255 4.02 -11.82 6.56
C ARG A 255 4.00 -10.71 7.58
N SER A 256 4.28 -9.48 7.15
CA SER A 256 4.30 -8.30 8.00
C SER A 256 4.01 -7.02 7.22
N THR A 257 3.52 -6.02 7.94
CA THR A 257 3.38 -4.64 7.46
C THR A 257 4.28 -3.74 8.30
N HIS A 258 5.27 -3.10 7.68
CA HIS A 258 6.19 -2.17 8.34
C HIS A 258 5.85 -0.74 7.96
N ILE A 259 5.33 0.04 8.92
CA ILE A 259 5.10 1.48 8.73
C ILE A 259 6.37 2.22 9.14
N VAL A 260 7.03 2.88 8.21
CA VAL A 260 8.34 3.50 8.41
C VAL A 260 8.25 5.02 8.31
N HIS A 261 8.82 5.72 9.29
CA HIS A 261 8.69 7.17 9.44
C HIS A 261 7.20 7.63 9.43
N PRO A 262 6.41 7.20 10.43
CA PRO A 262 5.06 7.75 10.61
C PRO A 262 5.14 9.26 10.84
N ASN A 263 4.41 10.02 10.02
CA ASN A 263 4.27 11.46 10.20
C ASN A 263 3.51 11.80 11.50
N ARG A 264 3.44 13.09 11.88
CA ARG A 264 2.84 13.50 13.16
C ARG A 264 1.35 13.24 13.30
N PHE A 265 0.57 13.23 12.21
CA PHE A 265 -0.87 12.94 12.29
C PHE A 265 -1.16 11.43 12.21
N PHE A 266 -0.17 10.62 11.83
CA PHE A 266 -0.30 9.17 11.81
C PHE A 266 -0.70 8.61 13.19
N SER A 267 -0.25 9.21 14.29
CA SER A 267 -0.66 8.84 15.65
C SER A 267 -2.17 9.02 15.93
N ILE A 268 -2.86 9.87 15.17
CA ILE A 268 -4.31 10.13 15.30
C ILE A 268 -5.10 9.10 14.49
N ILE A 269 -4.66 8.79 13.27
CA ILE A 269 -5.37 7.88 12.36
C ILE A 269 -5.02 6.40 12.58
N HIS A 270 -3.84 6.09 13.11
CA HIS A 270 -3.40 4.72 13.35
C HIS A 270 -4.34 3.90 14.25
N PRO A 271 -4.83 4.42 15.40
CA PRO A 271 -5.82 3.68 16.21
C PRO A 271 -7.09 3.37 15.42
N VAL A 272 -7.58 4.34 14.63
CA VAL A 272 -8.79 4.16 13.79
C VAL A 272 -8.57 3.07 12.74
N PHE A 273 -7.41 3.07 12.07
CA PHE A 273 -7.06 2.01 11.13
C PHE A 273 -6.90 0.65 11.79
N MET A 274 -6.28 0.56 12.98
CA MET A 274 -6.16 -0.74 13.66
C MET A 274 -7.52 -1.28 14.09
N CYS A 275 -8.45 -0.42 14.52
CA CYS A 275 -9.81 -0.83 14.90
C CYS A 275 -10.63 -1.44 13.75
N THR A 276 -10.30 -1.20 12.47
CA THR A 276 -11.02 -1.81 11.33
C THR A 276 -10.35 -3.09 10.79
N LEU A 277 -9.16 -3.43 11.29
CA LEU A 277 -8.42 -4.62 10.85
C LEU A 277 -8.77 -5.84 11.70
N PRO A 278 -8.85 -7.05 11.11
CA PRO A 278 -8.83 -8.30 11.86
C PRO A 278 -7.59 -8.40 12.76
N LYS A 279 -7.71 -9.06 13.92
CA LYS A 279 -6.63 -9.13 14.92
C LYS A 279 -5.36 -9.76 14.34
N GLU A 280 -5.53 -10.78 13.50
CA GLU A 280 -4.47 -11.50 12.80
C GLU A 280 -3.67 -10.61 11.84
N VAL A 281 -4.28 -9.51 11.37
CA VAL A 281 -3.63 -8.48 10.55
C VAL A 281 -2.99 -7.42 11.45
N GLN A 282 -3.66 -6.98 12.52
CA GLN A 282 -3.11 -6.03 13.50
C GLN A 282 -1.80 -6.54 14.12
N ASP A 283 -1.77 -7.79 14.56
CA ASP A 283 -0.61 -8.44 15.19
C ASP A 283 0.61 -8.53 14.23
N ARG A 284 0.40 -8.33 12.93
CA ARG A 284 1.43 -8.31 11.87
C ARG A 284 1.94 -6.91 11.51
N VAL A 285 1.41 -5.85 12.14
CA VAL A 285 1.83 -4.47 11.88
C VAL A 285 2.89 -4.02 12.87
N VAL A 286 4.01 -3.49 12.35
CA VAL A 286 5.12 -2.94 13.15
C VAL A 286 5.40 -1.51 12.71
N VAL A 287 5.41 -0.58 13.67
CA VAL A 287 5.63 0.86 13.42
C VAL A 287 7.06 1.25 13.81
N HIS A 288 7.80 1.86 12.88
CA HIS A 288 9.19 2.25 13.04
C HIS A 288 9.36 3.77 13.04
N SER A 289 9.60 4.33 14.23
CA SER A 289 9.75 5.78 14.45
C SER A 289 11.17 6.16 14.88
N GLY A 290 11.72 7.22 14.27
CA GLY A 290 13.00 7.81 14.66
C GLY A 290 13.75 8.48 13.51
N THR A 291 15.07 8.59 13.66
CA THR A 291 15.95 8.99 12.54
C THR A 291 16.04 7.88 11.49
N LYS A 292 16.39 8.21 10.24
CA LYS A 292 16.62 7.22 9.16
C LYS A 292 17.51 6.06 9.64
N MET A 293 18.65 6.36 10.24
CA MET A 293 19.58 5.35 10.78
C MET A 293 18.95 4.44 11.84
N LYS A 294 18.13 4.98 12.77
CA LYS A 294 17.44 4.17 13.78
C LYS A 294 16.38 3.25 13.15
N VAL A 295 15.65 3.73 12.16
CA VAL A 295 14.65 2.93 11.43
C VAL A 295 15.33 1.81 10.65
N LEU A 296 16.42 2.08 9.93
CA LEU A 296 17.20 1.05 9.21
C LEU A 296 17.78 -0.01 10.15
N ALA A 297 18.35 0.41 11.29
CA ALA A 297 18.87 -0.51 12.31
C ALA A 297 17.76 -1.41 12.91
N ASN A 298 16.53 -0.89 13.03
CA ASN A 298 15.38 -1.70 13.44
C ASN A 298 14.93 -2.66 12.32
N LEU A 299 14.80 -2.18 11.07
CA LEU A 299 14.37 -2.97 9.91
C LEU A 299 15.27 -4.19 9.65
N LEU A 300 16.58 -4.08 9.92
CA LEU A 300 17.52 -5.20 9.83
C LEU A 300 17.08 -6.42 10.66
N ARG A 301 16.38 -6.21 11.80
CA ARG A 301 15.83 -7.29 12.66
C ARG A 301 14.62 -8.01 12.06
N TYR A 302 14.09 -7.50 10.94
CA TYR A 302 12.94 -8.02 10.21
C TYR A 302 13.34 -8.46 8.79
N CYS A 303 14.60 -8.88 8.61
CA CYS A 303 15.19 -9.29 7.33
C CYS A 303 15.24 -8.19 6.25
N LEU A 304 15.10 -6.91 6.63
CA LEU A 304 15.07 -5.75 5.73
C LEU A 304 16.35 -4.90 5.88
N PRO A 305 17.48 -5.32 5.28
CA PRO A 305 18.74 -4.58 5.35
C PRO A 305 18.73 -3.34 4.44
N TRP A 306 19.57 -2.36 4.75
CA TRP A 306 19.57 -1.03 4.13
C TRP A 306 19.85 -1.04 2.61
N ASP A 307 20.55 -2.05 2.11
CA ASP A 307 20.88 -2.26 0.69
C ASP A 307 19.65 -2.66 -0.15
N ARG A 308 18.53 -3.00 0.49
CA ARG A 308 17.27 -3.41 -0.14
C ARG A 308 16.10 -2.46 0.14
N ILE A 309 16.40 -1.29 0.71
CA ILE A 309 15.40 -0.29 1.12
C ILE A 309 15.52 0.98 0.26
N PRO A 310 14.40 1.62 -0.12
CA PRO A 310 14.43 2.87 -0.87
C PRO A 310 15.26 3.98 -0.21
N SER A 311 15.94 4.78 -1.03
CA SER A 311 16.74 5.93 -0.59
C SER A 311 15.90 7.01 0.13
N ASP A 312 14.61 7.12 -0.19
CA ASP A 312 13.63 7.96 0.51
C ASP A 312 13.48 7.61 2.00
N ILE A 313 13.53 6.33 2.36
CA ILE A 313 13.54 5.86 3.77
C ILE A 313 14.97 5.93 4.36
N GLY A 314 15.99 5.92 3.51
CA GLY A 314 17.41 6.04 3.86
C GLY A 314 18.28 4.85 3.50
N GLY A 315 17.74 3.86 2.77
CA GLY A 315 18.56 2.79 2.19
C GLY A 315 19.32 3.27 0.94
N CYS A 316 19.72 2.35 0.06
CA CYS A 316 20.41 2.69 -1.19
C CYS A 316 19.74 2.15 -2.47
N VAL A 317 18.50 1.67 -2.40
CA VAL A 317 17.75 1.33 -3.61
C VAL A 317 17.19 2.61 -4.21
N ASP A 318 17.76 3.01 -5.35
CA ASP A 318 17.18 4.03 -6.22
C ASP A 318 16.29 3.34 -7.27
N PHE A 319 14.98 3.56 -7.20
CA PHE A 319 14.00 2.84 -8.00
C PHE A 319 13.41 3.72 -9.11
N ASP A 320 13.88 3.55 -10.35
CA ASP A 320 13.24 4.16 -11.54
C ASP A 320 12.01 3.34 -11.94
N PHE A 321 10.88 3.65 -11.30
CA PHE A 321 9.60 2.99 -11.55
C PHE A 321 9.11 3.11 -13.00
N GLU A 322 9.45 4.20 -13.70
CA GLU A 322 9.09 4.39 -15.12
C GLU A 322 9.90 3.43 -16.01
N ASN A 323 11.17 3.18 -15.67
CA ASN A 323 11.97 2.14 -16.30
C ASN A 323 11.42 0.74 -16.01
N TRP A 324 11.09 0.45 -14.75
CA TRP A 324 10.45 -0.82 -14.36
C TRP A 324 9.15 -1.07 -15.12
N LEU A 325 8.28 -0.07 -15.25
CA LEU A 325 7.04 -0.16 -16.05
C LEU A 325 7.33 -0.44 -17.53
N SER A 326 8.34 0.22 -18.10
CA SER A 326 8.75 0.02 -19.49
C SER A 326 9.27 -1.42 -19.73
N GLU A 327 10.14 -1.92 -18.87
CA GLU A 327 10.63 -3.30 -18.89
C GLU A 327 9.50 -4.32 -18.70
N ARG A 328 8.57 -4.01 -17.79
CA ARG A 328 7.40 -4.85 -17.49
C ARG A 328 6.46 -4.97 -18.69
N MET A 329 6.19 -3.88 -19.43
CA MET A 329 5.44 -3.92 -20.68
C MET A 329 6.11 -4.85 -21.71
N VAL A 330 7.45 -4.77 -21.84
CA VAL A 330 8.21 -5.63 -22.76
C VAL A 330 8.20 -7.10 -22.32
N LYS A 331 8.22 -7.40 -21.01
CA LYS A 331 8.08 -8.76 -20.48
C LYS A 331 6.71 -9.35 -20.83
N GLU A 332 5.64 -8.61 -20.58
CA GLU A 332 4.26 -9.06 -20.85
C GLU A 332 3.99 -9.27 -22.34
N ASP A 333 4.50 -8.39 -23.21
CA ASP A 333 4.38 -8.55 -24.66
C ASP A 333 5.06 -9.82 -25.18
N LYS A 334 6.23 -10.19 -24.64
CA LYS A 334 6.91 -11.45 -24.97
C LYS A 334 6.11 -12.66 -24.52
N SER A 335 5.58 -12.65 -23.30
CA SER A 335 4.73 -13.73 -22.79
C SER A 335 3.45 -13.90 -23.61
N ALA A 336 2.82 -12.80 -24.05
CA ALA A 336 1.63 -12.84 -24.89
C ALA A 336 1.87 -13.47 -26.29
N MET A 337 3.09 -13.38 -26.82
CA MET A 337 3.49 -14.06 -28.06
C MET A 337 3.87 -15.53 -27.87
N ALA A 338 4.29 -15.91 -26.66
CA ALA A 338 4.80 -17.26 -26.36
C ALA A 338 3.68 -18.29 -26.14
N VAL A 339 2.47 -17.87 -25.77
CA VAL A 339 1.31 -18.77 -25.66
C VAL A 339 0.99 -19.33 -27.05
N PRO A 340 1.14 -20.64 -27.29
CA PRO A 340 0.73 -21.22 -28.56
C PRO A 340 -0.77 -20.99 -28.70
N LYS A 341 -1.20 -20.46 -29.84
CA LYS A 341 -2.63 -20.46 -30.19
C LYS A 341 -3.04 -21.92 -30.37
N SER A 342 -3.49 -22.54 -29.28
CA SER A 342 -4.07 -23.88 -29.31
C SER A 342 -5.18 -23.85 -30.35
N GLY A 343 -5.11 -24.75 -31.33
CA GLY A 343 -5.90 -24.69 -32.57
C GLY A 343 -7.40 -24.88 -32.41
N GLY A 344 -7.92 -24.82 -31.18
CA GLY A 344 -9.34 -24.68 -30.89
C GLY A 344 -9.84 -23.32 -31.34
N GLY A 345 -10.16 -23.21 -32.64
CA GLY A 345 -11.07 -22.16 -33.10
C GLY A 345 -12.33 -22.19 -32.24
N LEU A 346 -12.72 -21.03 -31.72
CA LEU A 346 -13.92 -20.86 -30.89
C LEU A 346 -15.09 -21.64 -31.51
N PRO A 347 -15.80 -22.49 -30.73
CA PRO A 347 -16.86 -23.32 -31.28
C PRO A 347 -17.89 -22.45 -32.03
N PRO A 348 -18.32 -22.83 -33.26
CA PRO A 348 -19.18 -21.99 -34.10
C PRO A 348 -20.50 -21.54 -33.44
N LEU A 349 -20.90 -22.19 -32.34
CA LEU A 349 -22.07 -21.88 -31.53
C LEU A 349 -22.06 -20.47 -30.89
N LEU A 350 -20.92 -19.76 -30.90
CA LEU A 350 -20.80 -18.37 -30.41
C LEU A 350 -20.57 -17.31 -31.52
N GLN A 351 -20.86 -17.64 -32.78
CA GLN A 351 -20.96 -16.65 -33.88
C GLN A 351 -22.38 -16.05 -34.04
N GLY A 352 -23.26 -16.26 -33.06
CA GLY A 352 -24.55 -15.56 -32.97
C GLY A 352 -24.37 -14.04 -32.83
N SER A 353 -25.31 -13.28 -33.39
CA SER A 353 -25.25 -11.81 -33.45
C SER A 353 -25.00 -11.16 -32.07
N GLY A 354 -24.33 -10.00 -32.07
CA GLY A 354 -23.93 -9.30 -30.83
C GLY A 354 -25.09 -9.03 -29.85
N ALA A 355 -26.34 -8.96 -30.34
CA ALA A 355 -27.54 -8.85 -29.52
C ALA A 355 -27.76 -10.05 -28.58
N ALA A 356 -27.51 -11.29 -29.03
CA ALA A 356 -27.67 -12.48 -28.19
C ALA A 356 -26.63 -12.54 -27.07
N ARG A 357 -25.38 -12.16 -27.39
CA ARG A 357 -24.29 -12.06 -26.41
C ARG A 357 -24.53 -10.93 -25.41
N ALA A 358 -25.04 -9.78 -25.86
CA ALA A 358 -25.46 -8.68 -24.99
C ALA A 358 -26.65 -9.04 -24.09
N ALA A 359 -27.65 -9.76 -24.58
CA ALA A 359 -28.81 -10.18 -23.79
C ALA A 359 -28.45 -11.22 -22.72
N LEU A 360 -27.64 -12.23 -23.06
CA LEU A 360 -27.15 -13.21 -22.09
C LEU A 360 -26.23 -12.54 -21.05
N SER A 361 -25.32 -11.67 -21.51
CA SER A 361 -24.45 -10.88 -20.63
C SER A 361 -25.24 -9.97 -19.69
N ALA A 362 -26.27 -9.26 -20.15
CA ALA A 362 -27.08 -8.38 -19.31
C ALA A 362 -27.84 -9.16 -18.23
N ASN A 363 -28.48 -10.27 -18.59
CA ASN A 363 -29.21 -11.11 -17.64
C ASN A 363 -28.28 -11.76 -16.60
N VAL A 364 -27.11 -12.25 -17.04
CA VAL A 364 -26.09 -12.79 -16.12
C VAL A 364 -25.51 -11.68 -15.25
N ALA A 365 -25.14 -10.52 -15.81
CA ALA A 365 -24.52 -9.42 -15.07
C ALA A 365 -25.43 -8.83 -13.99
N ASN A 366 -26.73 -8.68 -14.27
CA ASN A 366 -27.71 -8.24 -13.28
C ASN A 366 -27.83 -9.25 -12.13
N SER A 367 -27.96 -10.55 -12.45
CA SER A 367 -28.06 -11.62 -11.45
C SER A 367 -26.77 -11.82 -10.64
N LEU A 368 -25.60 -11.65 -11.26
CA LEU A 368 -24.30 -11.70 -10.58
C LEU A 368 -24.08 -10.47 -9.69
N GLY A 369 -24.47 -9.29 -10.17
CA GLY A 369 -24.30 -8.03 -9.44
C GLY A 369 -24.93 -8.10 -8.05
N ASP A 370 -26.21 -8.43 -7.98
CA ASP A 370 -26.95 -8.50 -6.72
C ASP A 370 -26.41 -9.59 -5.77
N GLN A 371 -26.07 -10.78 -6.30
CA GLN A 371 -25.54 -11.88 -5.49
C GLN A 371 -24.12 -11.58 -4.96
N VAL A 372 -23.25 -11.05 -5.80
CA VAL A 372 -21.86 -10.72 -5.41
C VAL A 372 -21.84 -9.53 -4.43
N LEU A 373 -22.70 -8.51 -4.63
CA LEU A 373 -22.88 -7.43 -3.65
C LEU A 373 -23.38 -7.95 -2.30
N GLY A 374 -24.28 -8.94 -2.27
CA GLY A 374 -24.73 -9.58 -1.03
C GLY A 374 -23.60 -10.29 -0.28
N ILE A 375 -22.79 -11.09 -0.99
CA ILE A 375 -21.61 -11.77 -0.44
C ILE A 375 -20.61 -10.76 0.12
N VAL A 376 -20.34 -9.70 -0.63
CA VAL A 376 -19.34 -8.69 -0.29
C VAL A 376 -19.81 -7.79 0.85
N SER A 377 -21.08 -7.42 0.91
CA SER A 377 -21.64 -6.71 2.06
C SER A 377 -21.49 -7.54 3.34
N LYS A 378 -21.66 -8.87 3.26
CA LYS A 378 -21.41 -9.80 4.37
C LYS A 378 -19.91 -9.99 4.72
N LEU A 379 -19.00 -9.68 3.80
CA LEU A 379 -17.53 -9.72 4.00
C LEU A 379 -16.93 -8.39 4.44
N MET A 380 -17.57 -7.26 4.10
CA MET A 380 -17.14 -5.89 4.43
C MET A 380 -17.74 -5.39 5.75
N MET A 381 -18.81 -6.03 6.24
CA MET A 381 -19.37 -5.80 7.57
C MET A 381 -18.63 -6.70 8.59
N PRO A 382 -18.15 -6.16 9.73
CA PRO A 382 -17.58 -7.00 10.79
C PRO A 382 -18.67 -7.90 11.37
N SER A 383 -18.42 -9.22 11.38
CA SER A 383 -19.36 -10.24 11.86
C SER A 383 -19.70 -10.06 13.34
N GLN A 384 -20.83 -9.41 13.65
CA GLN A 384 -21.44 -9.47 14.98
C GLN A 384 -22.19 -10.81 15.16
N GLU A 385 -21.44 -11.90 15.32
CA GLU A 385 -22.00 -13.16 15.81
C GLU A 385 -22.17 -13.12 17.33
N GLY A 386 -23.10 -12.26 17.78
CA GLY A 386 -23.57 -12.19 19.16
C GLY A 386 -24.78 -13.09 19.37
N ASN A 387 -24.56 -14.28 19.93
CA ASN A 387 -25.63 -15.24 20.23
C ASN A 387 -26.41 -14.77 21.47
N VAL A 388 -27.62 -14.23 21.28
CA VAL A 388 -28.49 -13.74 22.37
C VAL A 388 -29.60 -14.76 22.64
N PRO A 389 -29.67 -15.37 23.83
CA PRO A 389 -30.85 -16.10 24.26
C PRO A 389 -31.90 -15.14 24.84
N ASP A 390 -33.15 -15.27 24.38
CA ASP A 390 -34.30 -14.63 25.01
C ASP A 390 -34.50 -15.12 26.45
N GLN A 391 -34.58 -14.19 27.40
CA GLN A 391 -35.49 -14.32 28.54
C GLN A 391 -35.76 -12.98 29.24
N ALA A 392 -37.02 -12.79 29.62
CA ALA A 392 -37.51 -11.59 30.29
C ALA A 392 -37.44 -11.72 31.81
N THR A 393 -37.29 -10.60 32.54
CA THR A 393 -38.32 -10.08 33.49
C THR A 393 -37.88 -8.83 34.30
N SER A 394 -38.77 -7.85 34.36
CA SER A 394 -39.03 -6.84 35.43
C SER A 394 -37.95 -6.38 36.45
N ALA A 395 -37.84 -5.05 36.61
CA ALA A 395 -38.16 -4.25 37.84
C ALA A 395 -37.14 -3.15 38.22
N PHE A 396 -37.63 -2.12 38.93
CA PHE A 396 -36.96 -0.90 39.45
C PHE A 396 -36.42 0.10 38.39
N ALA A 397 -36.88 1.36 38.23
CA ALA A 397 -37.55 2.40 39.03
C ALA A 397 -36.62 3.40 39.77
N GLN A 398 -36.83 4.71 39.50
CA GLN A 398 -36.19 5.91 40.13
C GLN A 398 -34.67 6.04 39.81
N GLY A 399 -33.97 7.17 39.68
CA GLY A 399 -34.18 8.64 39.69
C GLY A 399 -32.75 9.27 39.59
N ASN A 400 -32.46 10.54 39.31
CA ASN A 400 -33.21 11.78 39.05
C ASN A 400 -32.29 12.71 38.17
N PRO A 401 -32.69 13.92 37.68
CA PRO A 401 -31.90 14.68 36.70
C PRO A 401 -30.77 15.52 37.32
N PHE A 402 -29.74 15.85 36.53
CA PHE A 402 -28.75 16.87 36.91
C PHE A 402 -28.81 18.13 36.05
N ASN A 403 -29.27 19.20 36.70
CA ASN A 403 -29.29 20.57 36.22
C ASN A 403 -27.86 21.17 36.25
N ARG A 404 -27.52 22.06 35.31
CA ARG A 404 -26.28 22.86 35.36
C ARG A 404 -26.65 24.34 35.34
N SER A 405 -26.35 25.04 36.44
CA SER A 405 -26.21 26.50 36.47
C SER A 405 -24.72 26.87 36.52
N PRO A 406 -24.32 28.04 35.98
CA PRO A 406 -22.95 28.53 36.03
C PRO A 406 -22.68 29.25 37.35
N ASP A 407 -21.41 29.43 37.71
CA ASP A 407 -21.03 30.35 38.78
C ASP A 407 -19.81 31.20 38.44
N ASN A 408 -19.73 32.35 39.11
CA ASN A 408 -19.06 33.55 38.65
C ASN A 408 -18.16 34.11 39.77
N SER A 409 -16.89 34.41 39.47
CA SER A 409 -16.07 35.38 40.24
C SER A 409 -14.90 35.81 39.36
N SER A 410 -14.67 37.08 39.00
CA SER A 410 -14.64 38.34 39.77
C SER A 410 -13.40 38.48 40.65
N ASP A 411 -12.40 39.19 40.15
CA ASP A 411 -11.57 40.09 40.96
C ASP A 411 -10.99 41.22 40.11
N ALA A 412 -10.73 42.38 40.73
CA ALA A 412 -10.56 43.65 40.02
C ALA A 412 -9.29 44.42 40.41
N LYS A 413 -8.66 45.05 39.40
CA LYS A 413 -8.02 46.40 39.37
C LYS A 413 -7.18 46.88 40.59
N PRO A 414 -6.06 47.58 40.33
CA PRO A 414 -6.19 48.98 39.92
C PRO A 414 -5.23 49.49 38.84
N SER A 415 -5.50 50.71 38.40
CA SER A 415 -4.84 51.45 37.31
C SER A 415 -3.82 52.49 37.80
N ALA A 416 -2.80 52.78 36.99
CA ALA A 416 -2.07 54.04 37.03
C ALA A 416 -1.81 54.56 35.60
N LYS A 417 -1.87 55.88 35.42
CA LYS A 417 -1.58 56.58 34.15
C LYS A 417 -0.11 57.01 34.08
N GLY A 418 0.40 57.20 32.86
CA GLY A 418 1.61 57.96 32.58
C GLY A 418 1.80 58.15 31.08
N ASP A 419 1.60 59.37 30.59
CA ASP A 419 2.08 59.78 29.26
C ASP A 419 3.61 59.78 29.25
N ASP A 420 4.26 59.39 28.14
CA ASP A 420 5.08 60.36 27.42
C ASP A 420 5.50 59.90 26.01
N SER A 421 5.81 60.90 25.19
CA SER A 421 6.20 60.77 23.78
C SER A 421 7.65 60.29 23.57
N LYS A 422 7.88 59.43 22.55
CA LYS A 422 9.06 59.51 21.64
C LYS A 422 9.00 58.52 20.47
N SER A 423 9.21 59.05 19.28
CA SER A 423 9.41 58.30 18.04
C SER A 423 10.77 57.59 18.01
N GLY A 424 10.76 56.25 18.07
CA GLY A 424 11.96 55.41 17.91
C GLY A 424 11.82 54.49 16.69
N ALA A 425 12.67 54.67 15.67
CA ALA A 425 12.64 53.86 14.46
C ALA A 425 13.16 52.43 14.73
N VAL A 426 12.24 51.47 14.91
CA VAL A 426 12.57 50.06 15.08
C VAL A 426 13.07 49.48 13.76
N LYS A 427 14.40 49.35 13.61
CA LYS A 427 15.00 48.51 12.57
C LYS A 427 14.73 47.04 12.89
N GLY A 428 13.63 46.52 12.36
CA GLY A 428 13.34 45.08 12.40
C GLY A 428 14.49 44.26 11.80
N PRO A 429 14.67 42.99 12.24
CA PRO A 429 15.77 42.15 11.76
C PRO A 429 15.67 41.96 10.25
N LYS A 430 16.70 42.38 9.51
CA LYS A 430 16.82 42.08 8.07
C LYS A 430 16.85 40.57 7.91
N MET A 431 15.75 39.98 7.47
CA MET A 431 15.77 38.60 6.97
C MET A 431 16.75 38.53 5.82
N MET A 432 17.86 37.85 6.04
CA MET A 432 18.87 37.57 5.03
C MET A 432 18.27 36.57 4.04
N VAL A 433 17.59 37.10 3.02
CA VAL A 433 17.06 36.32 1.90
C VAL A 433 18.25 35.63 1.24
N LYS A 434 18.43 34.34 1.56
CA LYS A 434 19.44 33.50 0.92
C LYS A 434 19.15 33.54 -0.57
N SER A 435 20.08 34.10 -1.34
CA SER A 435 19.99 34.16 -2.80
C SER A 435 19.86 32.73 -3.33
N GLY A 436 18.62 32.33 -3.62
CA GLY A 436 18.35 31.05 -4.27
C GLY A 436 19.11 30.96 -5.59
N ARG A 437 19.37 29.72 -6.06
CA ARG A 437 19.89 29.52 -7.41
C ARG A 437 18.99 30.26 -8.39
N LYS A 438 19.58 31.13 -9.22
CA LYS A 438 18.84 31.89 -10.25
C LYS A 438 18.00 30.91 -11.06
N SER A 439 16.74 31.26 -11.31
CA SER A 439 15.84 30.43 -12.10
C SER A 439 16.36 30.29 -13.54
N ASP A 440 16.19 29.11 -14.14
CA ASP A 440 16.47 28.90 -15.56
C ASP A 440 15.59 29.85 -16.40
N PRO A 441 16.18 30.79 -17.16
CA PRO A 441 15.41 31.77 -17.93
C PRO A 441 14.52 31.14 -19.01
N ARG A 442 14.86 29.93 -19.51
CA ARG A 442 14.00 29.20 -20.44
C ARG A 442 12.71 28.75 -19.77
N MET A 443 12.79 28.33 -18.51
CA MET A 443 11.63 27.91 -17.74
C MET A 443 10.73 29.09 -17.35
N ASP A 444 11.30 30.26 -17.07
CA ASP A 444 10.50 31.47 -16.81
C ASP A 444 9.76 31.94 -18.07
N ARG A 445 10.39 31.90 -19.25
CA ARG A 445 9.71 32.15 -20.53
C ARG A 445 8.62 31.10 -20.84
N ALA A 446 8.86 29.83 -20.54
CA ALA A 446 7.85 28.77 -20.71
C ALA A 446 6.63 28.96 -19.80
N VAL A 447 6.85 29.43 -18.56
CA VAL A 447 5.77 29.82 -17.64
C VAL A 447 4.98 30.99 -18.22
N GLN A 448 5.66 32.05 -18.68
CA GLN A 448 5.01 33.24 -19.25
C GLN A 448 4.16 32.87 -20.48
N ALA A 449 4.73 32.15 -21.45
CA ALA A 449 4.02 31.72 -22.66
C ALA A 449 2.73 30.92 -22.37
N LYS A 450 2.70 30.14 -21.28
CA LYS A 450 1.53 29.36 -20.86
C LYS A 450 0.52 30.15 -19.99
N LEU A 451 0.91 31.33 -19.51
CA LEU A 451 0.01 32.30 -18.87
C LEU A 451 -0.63 33.20 -19.94
N ASP A 452 0.16 33.64 -20.93
CA ASP A 452 -0.29 34.46 -22.05
C ASP A 452 -1.27 33.68 -22.97
N ASP A 453 -0.96 32.42 -23.26
CA ASP A 453 -1.87 31.49 -23.94
C ASP A 453 -2.17 30.24 -23.08
N PRO A 454 -3.30 30.24 -22.34
CA PRO A 454 -3.76 29.09 -21.59
C PRO A 454 -4.13 27.86 -22.45
N SER A 455 -4.30 27.98 -23.77
CA SER A 455 -4.59 26.87 -24.68
C SER A 455 -3.34 26.10 -25.14
N LEU A 456 -2.18 26.76 -25.16
CA LEU A 456 -0.89 26.22 -25.58
C LEU A 456 -0.52 24.90 -24.88
N SER A 457 -0.04 23.88 -25.61
CA SER A 457 0.34 22.61 -24.95
C SER A 457 1.52 22.81 -23.99
N LEU A 458 1.66 21.93 -22.98
CA LEU A 458 2.83 22.00 -22.06
C LEU A 458 4.16 21.82 -22.78
N VAL A 459 4.18 21.10 -23.90
CA VAL A 459 5.39 20.92 -24.73
C VAL A 459 5.67 22.20 -25.51
N ASP A 460 4.66 22.80 -26.11
CA ASP A 460 4.84 23.99 -26.95
C ASP A 460 5.17 25.21 -26.10
N ALA A 461 4.64 25.30 -24.87
CA ALA A 461 5.11 26.24 -23.85
C ALA A 461 6.61 26.07 -23.53
N LEU A 462 7.10 24.83 -23.37
CA LEU A 462 8.53 24.56 -23.18
C LEU A 462 9.35 24.93 -24.43
N ARG A 463 8.85 24.64 -25.64
CA ARG A 463 9.48 25.06 -26.90
C ARG A 463 9.57 26.58 -27.01
N SER A 464 8.51 27.32 -26.71
CA SER A 464 8.50 28.79 -26.61
C SER A 464 9.44 29.34 -25.53
N GLY A 465 9.70 28.56 -24.47
CA GLY A 465 10.76 28.86 -23.49
C GLY A 465 12.18 28.77 -24.06
N GLY A 466 12.37 27.99 -25.13
CA GLY A 466 13.67 27.66 -25.73
C GLY A 466 14.20 26.28 -25.35
N PHE A 467 13.34 25.34 -24.92
CA PHE A 467 13.71 23.93 -24.78
C PHE A 467 13.58 23.20 -26.12
N VAL A 468 14.64 22.50 -26.53
CA VAL A 468 14.69 21.73 -27.78
C VAL A 468 14.61 20.24 -27.46
N PHE A 469 13.69 19.54 -28.13
CA PHE A 469 13.45 18.10 -27.95
C PHE A 469 13.61 17.39 -29.31
N PRO A 470 14.83 16.96 -29.71
CA PRO A 470 15.12 16.55 -31.08
C PRO A 470 14.27 15.38 -31.60
N LEU A 471 13.98 14.40 -30.74
CA LEU A 471 13.27 13.17 -31.11
C LEU A 471 11.74 13.29 -31.03
N LEU A 472 11.18 14.43 -30.59
CA LEU A 472 9.73 14.53 -30.36
C LEU A 472 8.88 14.56 -31.64
N ASN A 473 9.50 14.85 -32.80
CA ASN A 473 8.81 14.86 -34.08
C ASN A 473 8.77 13.47 -34.75
N ASP A 474 9.48 12.48 -34.21
CA ASP A 474 9.37 11.09 -34.64
C ASP A 474 8.18 10.43 -33.95
N ALA A 475 7.15 10.09 -34.74
CA ALA A 475 5.94 9.44 -34.25
C ALA A 475 6.19 8.04 -33.68
N ALA A 476 7.33 7.41 -33.99
CA ALA A 476 7.72 6.11 -33.42
C ALA A 476 8.37 6.23 -32.02
N THR A 477 8.90 7.40 -31.65
CA THR A 477 9.60 7.58 -30.37
C THR A 477 8.61 7.90 -29.24
N PRO A 478 8.50 7.07 -28.18
CA PRO A 478 7.59 7.33 -27.06
C PRO A 478 7.99 8.60 -26.31
N GLN A 479 7.03 9.48 -25.97
CA GLN A 479 7.34 10.78 -25.35
C GLN A 479 8.16 10.69 -24.05
N TYR A 480 8.12 9.57 -23.32
CA TYR A 480 8.85 9.41 -22.05
C TYR A 480 10.37 9.22 -22.21
N THR A 481 10.86 8.78 -23.38
CA THR A 481 12.30 8.62 -23.65
C THR A 481 12.96 9.91 -24.15
N VAL A 482 12.17 10.92 -24.54
CA VAL A 482 12.68 12.15 -25.14
C VAL A 482 13.32 13.06 -24.09
N VAL A 483 14.58 13.40 -24.31
CA VAL A 483 15.37 14.36 -23.51
C VAL A 483 15.57 15.69 -24.24
N ASP A 484 15.91 16.75 -23.50
CA ASP A 484 16.31 18.04 -24.05
C ASP A 484 17.83 18.16 -24.29
N SER A 485 18.28 19.34 -24.73
CA SER A 485 19.69 19.70 -24.92
C SER A 485 20.58 19.52 -23.69
N ASP A 486 20.00 19.48 -22.49
CA ASP A 486 20.70 19.36 -21.21
C ASP A 486 20.62 17.90 -20.68
N ASN A 487 20.16 16.96 -21.52
CA ASN A 487 19.86 15.56 -21.17
C ASN A 487 18.79 15.38 -20.08
N VAL A 488 17.83 16.31 -19.96
CA VAL A 488 16.71 16.24 -19.01
C VAL A 488 15.46 15.67 -19.68
N LYS A 489 14.86 14.62 -19.11
CA LYS A 489 13.62 13.98 -19.64
C LYS A 489 12.50 15.03 -19.78
N ILE A 490 11.77 15.03 -20.89
CA ILE A 490 10.67 15.98 -21.16
C ILE A 490 9.57 15.94 -20.08
N THR A 491 9.33 14.77 -19.48
CA THR A 491 8.41 14.59 -18.34
C THR A 491 8.84 15.41 -17.12
N GLN A 492 10.13 15.45 -16.81
CA GLN A 492 10.68 16.27 -15.72
C GLN A 492 10.51 17.77 -16.01
N ARG A 493 10.72 18.22 -17.26
CA ARG A 493 10.48 19.62 -17.65
C ARG A 493 8.99 20.00 -17.59
N LYS A 494 8.08 19.14 -18.06
CA LYS A 494 6.61 19.32 -17.91
C LYS A 494 6.23 19.47 -16.43
N ASN A 495 6.78 18.63 -15.56
CA ASN A 495 6.51 18.68 -14.11
C ASN A 495 7.08 19.95 -13.44
N GLN A 496 8.27 20.43 -13.85
CA GLN A 496 8.82 21.71 -13.40
C GLN A 496 7.93 22.90 -13.80
N LEU A 497 7.45 22.93 -15.05
CA LEU A 497 6.54 23.95 -15.56
C LEU A 497 5.22 23.97 -14.78
N LEU A 498 4.58 22.81 -14.59
CA LEU A 498 3.35 22.67 -13.80
C LEU A 498 3.51 23.10 -12.33
N ARG A 499 4.66 22.82 -11.70
CA ARG A 499 4.97 23.31 -10.34
C ARG A 499 5.04 24.84 -10.30
N ARG A 500 5.70 25.49 -11.26
CA ARG A 500 5.78 26.97 -11.32
C ARG A 500 4.44 27.63 -11.61
N LEU A 501 3.64 27.10 -12.54
CA LEU A 501 2.31 27.61 -12.85
C LEU A 501 1.37 27.58 -11.62
N ARG A 502 1.46 26.55 -10.77
CA ARG A 502 0.74 26.51 -9.49
C ARG A 502 1.19 27.62 -8.53
N THR A 503 2.49 27.90 -8.44
CA THR A 503 3.02 28.99 -7.60
C THR A 503 2.56 30.37 -8.06
N VAL A 504 2.53 30.62 -9.38
CA VAL A 504 2.04 31.89 -9.94
C VAL A 504 0.55 32.06 -9.67
N LYS A 505 -0.29 31.06 -10.01
CA LYS A 505 -1.75 31.12 -9.74
C LYS A 505 -2.07 31.34 -8.26
N LYS A 506 -1.29 30.76 -7.33
CA LYS A 506 -1.47 31.00 -5.89
C LYS A 506 -1.15 32.44 -5.50
N LYS A 507 -0.17 33.07 -6.13
CA LYS A 507 0.19 34.48 -5.89
C LYS A 507 -0.89 35.42 -6.40
N ASP A 508 -1.39 35.17 -7.61
CA ASP A 508 -2.39 36.02 -8.26
C ASP A 508 -3.77 35.91 -7.60
N GLY A 509 -4.12 34.74 -7.04
CA GLY A 509 -5.32 34.56 -6.22
C GLY A 509 -5.19 34.98 -4.75
N SER A 510 -4.08 35.63 -4.37
CA SER A 510 -3.87 36.20 -3.02
C SER A 510 -3.74 37.73 -3.03
N ALA A 511 -4.08 38.37 -4.15
CA ALA A 511 -4.07 39.82 -4.37
C ALA A 511 -5.49 40.30 -4.68
#